data_AF-A0A382H1Y1-F1
#
_entry.id   AF-A0A382H1Y1-F1
#
_cell.length_a   1.000
_cell.length_b   1.000
_cell.length_c   1.000
_cell.angle_alpha   90.00
_cell.angle_beta   90.00
_cell.angle_gamma   90.00
#
_symmetry.space_group_name_H-M   'P 1'
#
loop_
_entity.id
_entity.type
_entity.pdbx_description
1 polymer ?
#
loop_
_entity_poly.entity_id
_entity_poly.type
_entity_poly.pdbx_seq_one_letter_code
_entity_poly.pdbx_strand_id
1 'polypeptide(L)'
;MVSDAFALTSATEQIHDVAQVPLGVSLLFMALLVAMILCLALEEKLHAKKSVIVGLFAVVTLFLGAAFDLLPFGSVMVGGHEIDLPVYVPAIDWNVIAIILGSSLFVDVTSRSGLFTWIAIKLTRASAGDPLKLLVYYGVMTVVFSAVLNNVTAMIIVGSLTGVSLKRLGRDNLLLGFLIVEGLLTNVGGLLTLISSVPNIIV
;
A
#
# COMPACT_ATOMS: atom_id res chain seq x y z
N MET A 1 -22.82 35.32 -10.96
CA MET A 1 -23.44 33.98 -11.08
C MET A 1 -23.27 33.33 -12.46
N VAL A 2 -23.18 34.07 -13.57
CA VAL A 2 -22.90 33.47 -14.90
C VAL A 2 -21.39 33.33 -15.21
N SER A 3 -20.53 34.13 -14.57
CA SER A 3 -19.06 34.11 -14.79
C SER A 3 -18.37 32.86 -14.24
N ASP A 4 -18.85 32.30 -13.11
CA ASP A 4 -18.24 31.12 -12.48
C ASP A 4 -18.54 29.84 -13.28
N ALA A 5 -19.70 29.79 -13.95
CA ALA A 5 -20.08 28.68 -14.82
C ALA A 5 -19.20 28.64 -16.08
N PHE A 6 -18.84 29.80 -16.64
CA PHE A 6 -17.95 29.89 -17.81
C PHE A 6 -16.49 29.56 -17.45
N ALA A 7 -16.04 29.95 -16.25
CA ALA A 7 -14.73 29.59 -15.71
C ALA A 7 -14.59 28.07 -15.44
N LEU A 8 -15.66 27.43 -14.97
CA LEU A 8 -15.72 25.98 -14.84
C LEU A 8 -15.70 25.30 -16.22
N THR A 9 -16.44 25.81 -17.21
CA THR A 9 -16.41 25.26 -18.59
C THR A 9 -15.02 25.37 -19.24
N SER A 10 -14.30 26.49 -19.07
CA SER A 10 -12.93 26.63 -19.58
C SER A 10 -11.92 25.73 -18.86
N ALA A 11 -12.14 25.45 -17.57
CA ALA A 11 -11.33 24.50 -16.82
C ALA A 11 -11.59 23.05 -17.26
N THR A 12 -12.83 22.71 -17.66
CA THR A 12 -13.16 21.38 -18.22
C THR A 12 -12.60 21.19 -19.64
N GLU A 13 -12.45 22.26 -20.42
CA GLU A 13 -11.80 22.20 -21.75
C GLU A 13 -10.27 22.06 -21.65
N GLN A 14 -9.61 22.69 -20.66
CA GLN A 14 -8.16 22.49 -20.44
C GLN A 14 -7.78 21.08 -19.94
N ILE A 15 -8.73 20.31 -19.42
CA ILE A 15 -8.48 18.90 -19.03
C ILE A 15 -8.43 17.97 -20.25
N HIS A 16 -8.87 18.42 -21.44
CA HIS A 16 -8.93 17.58 -22.64
C HIS A 16 -7.75 17.71 -23.61
N ASP A 17 -6.80 18.62 -23.38
CA ASP A 17 -5.51 18.62 -24.11
C ASP A 17 -4.51 17.65 -23.46
N VAL A 18 -4.96 16.41 -23.19
CA VAL A 18 -4.02 15.31 -22.97
C VAL A 18 -3.40 15.05 -24.33
N ALA A 19 -2.14 15.47 -24.52
CA ALA A 19 -1.35 15.12 -25.70
C ALA A 19 -1.62 13.66 -26.04
N GLN A 20 -2.24 13.40 -27.19
CA GLN A 20 -2.69 12.04 -27.52
C GLN A 20 -1.47 11.14 -27.66
N VAL A 21 -1.17 10.40 -26.59
CA VAL A 21 -0.05 9.49 -26.55
C VAL A 21 -0.36 8.36 -27.54
N PRO A 22 0.54 8.07 -28.51
CA PRO A 22 0.31 7.01 -29.47
C PRO A 22 0.00 5.69 -28.77
N LEU A 23 -1.00 4.94 -29.27
CA LEU A 23 -1.41 3.66 -28.68
C LEU A 23 -0.21 2.71 -28.45
N GLY A 24 0.76 2.71 -29.36
CA GLY A 24 1.98 1.90 -29.23
C GLY A 24 2.81 2.25 -27.99
N VAL A 25 2.90 3.52 -27.63
CA VAL A 25 3.60 3.98 -26.42
C VAL A 25 2.82 3.54 -25.18
N SER A 26 1.50 3.75 -25.14
CA SER A 26 0.66 3.29 -24.03
C SER A 26 0.74 1.77 -23.82
N LEU A 27 0.73 0.98 -24.89
CA LEU A 27 0.88 -0.48 -24.84
C LEU A 27 2.27 -0.90 -24.35
N LEU A 28 3.33 -0.17 -24.74
CA LEU A 28 4.68 -0.43 -24.26
C LEU A 28 4.81 -0.21 -22.75
N PHE A 29 4.28 0.90 -22.21
CA PHE A 29 4.30 1.16 -20.76
C PHE A 29 3.40 0.20 -19.98
N MET A 30 2.25 -0.19 -20.55
CA MET A 30 1.43 -1.26 -19.99
C MET A 30 2.20 -2.59 -19.93
N ALA A 31 2.89 -2.96 -21.02
CA ALA A 31 3.70 -4.17 -21.06
C ALA A 31 4.85 -4.15 -20.04
N LEU A 32 5.50 -2.99 -19.86
CA LEU A 32 6.52 -2.80 -18.81
C LEU A 32 5.93 -2.99 -17.40
N LEU A 33 4.76 -2.40 -17.13
CA LEU A 33 4.07 -2.55 -15.85
C LEU A 33 3.72 -4.02 -15.57
N VAL A 34 3.12 -4.71 -16.55
CA VAL A 34 2.75 -6.13 -16.44
C VAL A 34 4.00 -6.98 -16.27
N ALA A 35 5.07 -6.72 -17.02
CA ALA A 35 6.35 -7.42 -16.88
C ALA A 35 6.94 -7.23 -15.48
N MET A 36 6.90 -6.01 -14.92
CA MET A 36 7.35 -5.76 -13.54
C MET A 36 6.54 -6.58 -12.53
N ILE A 37 5.21 -6.59 -12.65
CA ILE A 37 4.32 -7.37 -11.78
C ILE A 37 4.64 -8.86 -11.88
N LEU A 38 4.84 -9.39 -13.09
CA LEU A 38 5.22 -10.79 -13.31
C LEU A 38 6.59 -11.11 -12.73
N CYS A 39 7.58 -10.22 -12.88
CA CYS A 39 8.91 -10.39 -12.27
C CYS A 39 8.82 -10.42 -10.74
N LEU A 40 7.98 -9.60 -10.12
CA LEU A 40 7.74 -9.62 -8.67
C LEU A 40 7.02 -10.90 -8.24
N ALA A 41 6.06 -11.38 -9.01
CA ALA A 41 5.35 -12.63 -8.71
C ALA A 41 6.24 -13.87 -8.87
N LEU A 42 7.21 -13.83 -9.79
CA LEU A 42 8.16 -14.91 -10.08
C LEU A 42 9.50 -14.75 -9.35
N GLU A 43 9.58 -13.84 -8.37
CA GLU A 43 10.81 -13.55 -7.62
C GLU A 43 11.48 -14.81 -7.05
N GLU A 44 10.69 -15.76 -6.54
CA GLU A 44 11.18 -17.02 -5.98
C GLU A 44 12.03 -17.84 -6.96
N LYS A 45 11.87 -17.61 -8.28
CA LYS A 45 12.65 -18.25 -9.35
C LYS A 45 13.78 -17.38 -9.90
N LEU A 46 13.74 -16.06 -9.67
CA LEU A 46 14.70 -15.10 -10.23
C LEU A 46 15.92 -14.86 -9.34
N HIS A 47 15.89 -15.29 -8.07
CA HIS A 47 16.94 -15.03 -7.07
C HIS A 47 17.37 -13.55 -6.95
N ALA A 48 16.49 -12.63 -7.36
CA ALA A 48 16.71 -11.19 -7.31
C ALA A 48 15.89 -10.57 -6.17
N LYS A 49 16.44 -9.57 -5.48
CA LYS A 49 15.71 -8.86 -4.42
C LYS A 49 14.58 -8.04 -5.06
N LYS A 50 13.38 -8.02 -4.47
CA LYS A 50 12.25 -7.16 -4.88
C LYS A 50 12.65 -5.73 -5.22
N SER A 51 13.48 -5.12 -4.37
CA SER A 51 13.96 -3.74 -4.55
C SER A 51 14.78 -3.55 -5.84
N VAL A 52 15.51 -4.57 -6.30
CA VAL A 52 16.31 -4.49 -7.52
C VAL A 52 15.40 -4.56 -8.75
N ILE A 53 14.39 -5.44 -8.72
CA ILE A 53 13.40 -5.56 -9.80
C ILE A 53 12.68 -4.22 -9.99
N VAL A 54 12.10 -3.67 -8.93
CA VAL A 54 11.39 -2.38 -8.99
C VAL A 54 12.32 -1.26 -9.43
N GLY A 55 13.54 -1.21 -8.89
CA GLY A 55 14.53 -0.19 -9.27
C GLY A 55 14.92 -0.25 -10.75
N LEU A 56 15.14 -1.44 -11.30
CA LEU A 56 15.48 -1.61 -12.72
C LEU A 56 14.33 -1.17 -13.63
N PHE A 57 13.11 -1.62 -13.36
CA PHE A 57 11.93 -1.21 -14.13
C PHE A 57 11.70 0.30 -14.02
N ALA A 58 11.85 0.90 -12.83
CA ALA A 58 11.73 2.35 -12.66
C ALA A 58 12.75 3.12 -13.52
N VAL A 59 14.01 2.69 -13.55
CA VAL A 59 15.05 3.31 -14.40
C VAL A 59 14.72 3.17 -15.89
N VAL A 60 14.30 1.98 -16.33
CA VAL A 60 13.91 1.73 -17.73
C VAL A 60 12.69 2.58 -18.12
N THR A 61 11.68 2.65 -17.26
CA THR A 61 10.46 3.44 -17.47
C THR A 61 10.77 4.94 -17.52
N LEU A 62 11.63 5.45 -16.64
CA LEU A 62 12.05 6.86 -16.67
C LEU A 62 12.88 7.18 -17.92
N PHE A 63 13.81 6.30 -18.30
CA PHE A 63 14.61 6.47 -19.51
C PHE A 63 13.75 6.51 -20.77
N LEU A 64 12.81 5.56 -20.90
CA LEU A 64 11.87 5.53 -22.03
C LEU A 64 10.91 6.73 -21.98
N GLY A 65 10.46 7.13 -20.80
CA GLY A 65 9.63 8.33 -20.61
C GLY A 65 10.32 9.59 -21.11
N ALA A 66 11.61 9.75 -20.81
CA ALA A 66 12.43 10.84 -21.33
C ALA A 66 12.66 10.72 -22.84
N ALA A 67 12.94 9.51 -23.35
CA ALA A 67 13.20 9.29 -24.78
C ALA A 67 11.98 9.52 -25.68
N PHE A 68 10.76 9.36 -25.14
CA PHE A 68 9.50 9.62 -25.84
C PHE A 68 8.92 11.01 -25.53
N ASP A 69 9.66 11.90 -24.85
CA ASP A 69 9.23 13.24 -24.43
C ASP A 69 7.89 13.24 -23.65
N LEU A 70 7.66 12.19 -22.85
CA LEU A 70 6.43 12.02 -22.05
C LEU A 70 6.50 12.72 -20.69
N LEU A 71 7.66 13.26 -20.31
CA LEU A 71 7.91 13.87 -19.01
C LEU A 71 7.81 15.40 -19.13
N PRO A 72 6.68 16.03 -18.75
CA PRO A 72 6.57 17.47 -18.79
C PRO A 72 7.51 18.12 -17.75
N PHE A 73 8.14 19.21 -18.15
CA PHE A 73 8.91 20.09 -17.28
C PHE A 73 8.07 21.30 -16.90
N GLY A 74 8.23 21.76 -15.67
CA GLY A 74 7.57 22.97 -15.17
C GLY A 74 8.52 23.76 -14.29
N SER A 75 8.40 25.08 -14.33
CA SER A 75 9.18 25.94 -13.46
C SER A 75 8.67 25.86 -12.02
N VAL A 76 9.57 25.53 -11.10
CA VAL A 76 9.27 25.40 -9.66
C VAL A 76 10.21 26.31 -8.90
N MET A 77 9.65 27.08 -7.97
CA MET A 77 10.43 27.94 -7.08
C MET A 77 10.95 27.13 -5.88
N VAL A 78 12.25 26.83 -5.87
CA VAL A 78 12.91 26.12 -4.75
C VAL A 78 13.91 27.07 -4.09
N GLY A 79 13.66 27.44 -2.84
CA GLY A 79 14.57 28.30 -2.08
C GLY A 79 14.74 29.71 -2.65
N GLY A 80 13.77 30.22 -3.40
CA GLY A 80 13.80 31.56 -4.03
C GLY A 80 14.41 31.60 -5.44
N HIS A 81 14.85 30.46 -5.98
CA HIS A 81 15.31 30.33 -7.36
C HIS A 81 14.30 29.57 -8.20
N GLU A 82 14.05 30.05 -9.41
CA GLU A 82 13.23 29.37 -10.41
C GLU A 82 14.08 28.27 -11.07
N ILE A 83 13.70 27.01 -10.86
CA ILE A 83 14.38 25.84 -11.42
C ILE A 83 13.36 25.09 -12.26
N ASP A 84 13.72 24.77 -13.51
CA ASP A 84 12.91 23.92 -14.35
C ASP A 84 13.11 22.45 -13.95
N LEU A 85 12.06 21.84 -13.41
CA LEU A 85 12.08 20.47 -12.88
C LEU A 85 10.98 19.64 -13.56
N PRO A 86 11.21 18.34 -13.77
CA PRO A 86 10.14 17.46 -14.19
C PRO A 86 8.97 17.50 -13.19
N VAL A 87 7.74 17.62 -13.67
CA VAL A 87 6.53 17.80 -12.84
C VAL A 87 6.33 16.66 -11.83
N TYR A 88 6.86 15.46 -12.10
CA TYR A 88 6.79 14.34 -11.17
C TYR A 88 7.63 14.53 -9.90
N VAL A 89 8.66 15.37 -9.90
CA VAL A 89 9.52 15.62 -8.73
C VAL A 89 8.77 16.39 -7.63
N PRO A 90 8.16 17.57 -7.90
CA PRO A 90 7.36 18.28 -6.89
C PRO A 90 6.05 17.55 -6.54
N ALA A 91 5.58 16.63 -7.39
CA ALA A 91 4.40 15.81 -7.10
C ALA A 91 4.63 14.76 -5.99
N ILE A 92 5.89 14.53 -5.57
CA ILE A 92 6.21 13.62 -4.47
C ILE A 92 5.90 14.29 -3.13
N ASP A 93 4.92 13.75 -2.39
CA ASP A 93 4.67 14.16 -1.01
C ASP A 93 5.63 13.46 -0.04
N TRP A 94 6.61 14.22 0.43
CA TRP A 94 7.61 13.75 1.40
C TRP A 94 7.01 13.42 2.77
N ASN A 95 5.90 14.05 3.18
CA ASN A 95 5.24 13.74 4.45
C ASN A 95 4.65 12.33 4.41
N VAL A 96 3.99 11.97 3.29
CA VAL A 96 3.43 10.63 3.08
C VAL A 96 4.53 9.57 3.14
N ILE A 97 5.65 9.80 2.45
CA ILE A 97 6.81 8.88 2.49
C ILE A 97 7.34 8.73 3.91
N ALA A 98 7.51 9.84 4.63
CA ALA A 98 8.00 9.83 6.01
C ALA A 98 7.07 9.05 6.95
N ILE A 99 5.75 9.20 6.81
CA ILE A 99 4.75 8.48 7.61
C ILE A 99 4.78 6.97 7.28
N ILE A 100 4.84 6.59 6.01
CA ILE A 100 4.90 5.18 5.60
C ILE A 100 6.18 4.51 6.11
N LEU A 101 7.34 5.17 5.96
CA LEU A 101 8.62 4.64 6.45
C LEU A 101 8.64 4.56 7.98
N GLY A 102 8.19 5.61 8.67
CA GLY A 102 8.15 5.66 10.13
C GLY A 102 7.24 4.60 10.72
N SER A 103 6.02 4.47 10.20
CA SER A 103 5.08 3.43 10.63
C SER A 103 5.64 2.04 10.36
N SER A 104 6.18 1.77 9.16
CA SER A 104 6.77 0.47 8.81
C SER A 104 7.94 0.09 9.73
N LEU A 105 8.84 1.03 10.03
CA LEU A 105 9.96 0.81 10.95
C LEU A 105 9.45 0.52 12.38
N PHE A 106 8.47 1.29 12.86
CA PHE A 106 7.85 1.06 14.16
C PHE A 106 7.23 -0.34 14.24
N VAL A 107 6.53 -0.79 13.21
CA VAL A 107 5.94 -2.14 13.18
C VAL A 107 7.03 -3.21 13.16
N ASP A 108 8.09 -3.06 12.38
CA ASP A 108 9.19 -4.03 12.31
C ASP A 108 9.86 -4.22 13.69
N VAL A 109 10.19 -3.11 14.36
CA VAL A 109 10.79 -3.14 15.71
C VAL A 109 9.83 -3.76 16.72
N THR A 110 8.56 -3.37 16.69
CA THR A 110 7.53 -3.89 17.60
C THR A 110 7.31 -5.40 17.38
N SER A 111 7.31 -5.85 16.13
CA SER A 111 7.16 -7.26 15.77
C SER A 111 8.30 -8.12 16.34
N ARG A 112 9.56 -7.63 16.24
CA ARG A 112 10.74 -8.30 16.79
C ARG A 112 10.74 -8.42 18.31
N SER A 113 10.06 -7.52 19.02
CA SER A 113 9.95 -7.58 20.49
C SER A 113 9.10 -8.75 21.01
N GLY A 114 8.33 -9.40 20.14
CA GLY A 114 7.40 -10.47 20.52
C GLY A 114 6.09 -9.99 21.14
N LEU A 115 5.82 -8.67 21.14
CA LEU A 115 4.59 -8.08 21.68
C LEU A 115 3.33 -8.73 21.05
N PHE A 116 3.28 -8.83 19.73
CA PHE A 116 2.11 -9.38 19.03
C PHE A 116 1.87 -10.85 19.37
N THR A 117 2.94 -11.64 19.46
CA THR A 117 2.88 -13.04 19.89
C THR A 117 2.40 -13.17 21.33
N TRP A 118 2.84 -12.30 22.23
CA TRP A 118 2.39 -12.29 23.62
C TRP A 118 0.89 -11.97 23.72
N ILE A 119 0.40 -10.97 22.99
CA ILE A 119 -1.03 -10.63 22.90
C ILE A 119 -1.83 -11.84 22.40
N ALA A 120 -1.40 -12.45 21.29
CA ALA A 120 -2.06 -13.61 20.70
C ALA A 120 -2.17 -14.79 21.68
N ILE A 121 -1.10 -15.11 22.43
CA ILE A 121 -1.12 -16.16 23.46
C ILE A 121 -2.13 -15.82 24.56
N LYS A 122 -2.17 -14.56 25.00
CA LYS A 122 -3.10 -14.11 26.04
C LYS A 122 -4.56 -14.25 25.59
N LEU A 123 -4.88 -13.82 24.36
CA LEU A 123 -6.22 -13.94 23.78
C LEU A 123 -6.62 -15.41 23.55
N THR A 124 -5.67 -16.23 23.10
CA THR A 124 -5.90 -17.68 22.90
C THR A 124 -6.17 -18.40 24.21
N ARG A 125 -5.47 -18.04 25.29
CA ARG A 125 -5.78 -18.57 26.63
C ARG A 125 -7.14 -18.08 27.13
N ALA A 126 -7.46 -16.81 26.91
CA ALA A 126 -8.73 -16.22 27.31
C ALA A 126 -9.93 -16.84 26.58
N SER A 127 -9.76 -17.40 25.38
CA SER A 127 -10.84 -18.10 24.66
C SER A 127 -11.20 -19.44 25.29
N ALA A 128 -10.39 -19.94 26.24
CA ALA A 128 -10.54 -21.26 26.86
C ALA A 128 -10.67 -22.41 25.82
N GLY A 129 -10.11 -22.22 24.62
CA GLY A 129 -10.23 -23.19 23.54
C GLY A 129 -11.61 -23.24 22.90
N ASP A 130 -12.47 -22.22 23.05
CA ASP A 130 -13.70 -22.06 22.27
C ASP A 130 -13.39 -21.33 20.93
N PRO A 131 -13.79 -21.88 19.77
CA PRO A 131 -13.44 -21.31 18.48
C PRO A 131 -14.22 -20.03 18.17
N LEU A 132 -15.45 -19.87 18.64
CA LEU A 132 -16.22 -18.64 18.43
C LEU A 132 -15.64 -17.50 19.27
N LYS A 133 -15.31 -17.76 20.54
CA LYS A 133 -14.64 -16.76 21.39
C LYS A 133 -13.28 -16.37 20.82
N LEU A 134 -12.53 -17.35 20.32
CA LEU A 134 -11.25 -17.10 19.68
C LEU A 134 -11.41 -16.19 18.46
N LEU A 135 -12.38 -16.46 17.58
CA LEU A 135 -12.67 -15.64 16.41
C LEU A 135 -13.01 -14.20 16.79
N VAL A 136 -13.83 -14.01 17.83
CA VAL A 136 -14.18 -12.67 18.31
C VAL A 136 -12.95 -11.94 18.84
N TYR A 137 -12.13 -12.58 19.67
CA TYR A 137 -10.91 -11.96 20.21
C TYR A 137 -9.90 -11.61 19.14
N TYR A 138 -9.68 -12.51 18.19
CA TYR A 138 -8.82 -12.27 17.05
C TYR A 138 -9.39 -11.20 16.13
N GLY A 139 -10.70 -11.19 15.89
CA GLY A 139 -11.37 -10.14 15.12
C GLY A 139 -11.20 -8.75 15.73
N VAL A 140 -11.37 -8.61 17.05
CA VAL A 140 -11.13 -7.34 17.77
C VAL A 140 -9.66 -6.94 17.68
N MET A 141 -8.74 -7.90 17.90
CA MET A 141 -7.30 -7.67 17.71
C MET A 141 -6.99 -7.18 16.30
N THR A 142 -7.61 -7.76 15.28
CA THR A 142 -7.47 -7.38 13.88
C THR A 142 -7.91 -5.94 13.62
N VAL A 143 -9.07 -5.52 14.12
CA VAL A 143 -9.56 -4.14 13.97
C VAL A 143 -8.58 -3.16 14.62
N VAL A 144 -8.16 -3.44 15.86
CA VAL A 144 -7.22 -2.59 16.59
C VAL A 144 -5.87 -2.52 15.88
N PHE A 145 -5.35 -3.64 15.42
CA PHE A 145 -4.05 -3.69 14.74
C PHE A 145 -4.13 -3.00 13.39
N SER A 146 -5.19 -3.19 12.61
CA SER A 146 -5.34 -2.51 11.31
C SER A 146 -5.60 -1.01 11.44
N ALA A 147 -6.10 -0.54 12.59
CA ALA A 147 -6.20 0.88 12.86
C ALA A 147 -4.83 1.52 13.16
N VAL A 148 -3.87 0.77 13.70
CA VAL A 148 -2.55 1.32 14.09
C VAL A 148 -1.46 0.99 13.05
N LEU A 149 -1.62 -0.12 12.35
CA LEU A 149 -0.69 -0.64 11.35
C LEU A 149 -1.30 -0.51 9.95
N ASN A 150 -0.47 -0.68 8.93
CA ASN A 150 -0.95 -0.88 7.56
C ASN A 150 -1.80 -2.16 7.46
N ASN A 151 -2.92 -2.11 6.72
CA ASN A 151 -3.81 -3.24 6.47
C ASN A 151 -3.09 -4.54 6.04
N VAL A 152 -2.12 -4.45 5.12
CA VAL A 152 -1.36 -5.63 4.66
C VAL A 152 -0.50 -6.20 5.79
N THR A 153 0.17 -5.34 6.54
CA THR A 153 1.03 -5.74 7.66
C THR A 153 0.20 -6.36 8.79
N ALA A 154 -0.95 -5.74 9.14
CA ALA A 154 -1.88 -6.28 10.12
C ALA A 154 -2.36 -7.69 9.72
N MET A 155 -2.72 -7.90 8.45
CA MET A 155 -3.17 -9.20 7.96
C MET A 155 -2.08 -10.27 8.02
N ILE A 156 -0.84 -9.94 7.65
CA ILE A 156 0.29 -10.89 7.73
C ILE A 156 0.55 -11.29 9.19
N ILE A 157 0.56 -10.32 10.11
CA ILE A 157 0.82 -10.57 11.54
C ILE A 157 -0.32 -11.39 12.12
N VAL A 158 -1.57 -10.90 12.06
CA VAL A 158 -2.69 -11.58 12.69
C VAL A 158 -2.93 -12.94 12.05
N GLY A 159 -2.95 -13.04 10.72
CA GLY A 159 -3.16 -14.30 10.03
C GLY A 159 -2.11 -15.37 10.38
N SER A 160 -0.83 -14.98 10.54
CA SER A 160 0.22 -15.90 11.01
C SER A 160 -0.03 -16.38 12.45
N LEU A 161 -0.45 -15.48 13.33
CA LEU A 161 -0.76 -15.79 14.73
C LEU A 161 -2.02 -16.64 14.86
N THR A 162 -3.02 -16.41 14.02
CA THR A 162 -4.25 -17.21 13.92
C THR A 162 -3.94 -18.62 13.51
N GLY A 163 -3.11 -18.81 12.48
CA GLY A 163 -2.64 -20.12 12.03
C GLY A 163 -1.92 -20.88 13.15
N VAL A 164 -1.00 -20.23 13.86
CA VAL A 164 -0.28 -20.86 14.98
C VAL A 164 -1.23 -21.26 16.11
N SER A 165 -2.19 -20.42 16.46
CA SER A 165 -3.13 -20.68 17.56
C SER A 165 -4.14 -21.78 17.22
N LEU A 166 -4.72 -21.77 16.02
CA LEU A 166 -5.63 -22.83 15.57
C LEU A 166 -4.94 -24.18 15.49
N LYS A 167 -3.69 -24.21 15.02
CA LYS A 167 -2.87 -25.43 14.98
C LYS A 167 -2.61 -26.00 16.36
N ARG A 168 -2.30 -25.13 17.34
CA ARG A 168 -2.12 -25.55 18.74
C ARG A 168 -3.40 -26.07 19.38
N LEU A 169 -4.57 -25.62 18.90
CA LEU A 169 -5.88 -26.08 19.36
C LEU A 169 -6.41 -27.29 18.56
N GLY A 170 -5.67 -27.79 17.56
CA GLY A 170 -6.10 -28.88 16.70
C GLY A 170 -7.29 -28.52 15.78
N ARG A 171 -7.39 -27.26 15.36
CA ARG A 171 -8.52 -26.71 14.57
C ARG A 171 -8.09 -26.06 13.26
N ASP A 172 -7.12 -26.66 12.59
CA ASP A 172 -6.59 -26.16 11.31
C ASP A 172 -7.65 -26.04 10.21
N ASN A 173 -8.70 -26.85 10.27
CA ASN A 173 -9.83 -26.82 9.35
C ASN A 173 -10.61 -25.49 9.37
N LEU A 174 -10.53 -24.71 10.45
CA LEU A 174 -11.22 -23.42 10.58
C LEU A 174 -10.39 -22.23 10.08
N LEU A 175 -9.12 -22.44 9.73
CA LEU A 175 -8.18 -21.37 9.40
C LEU A 175 -8.71 -20.47 8.28
N LEU A 176 -9.20 -21.06 7.19
CA LEU A 176 -9.73 -20.29 6.06
C LEU A 176 -10.88 -19.37 6.49
N GLY A 177 -11.79 -19.86 7.33
CA GLY A 177 -12.91 -19.08 7.84
C GLY A 177 -12.46 -17.90 8.70
N PHE A 178 -11.47 -18.12 9.58
CA PHE A 178 -10.88 -17.05 10.38
C PHE A 178 -10.20 -16.00 9.49
N LEU A 179 -9.37 -16.42 8.53
CA LEU A 179 -8.63 -15.50 7.66
C LEU A 179 -9.56 -14.65 6.79
N ILE A 180 -10.69 -15.20 6.34
CA ILE A 180 -11.71 -14.42 5.60
C ILE A 180 -12.32 -13.35 6.51
N VAL A 181 -12.73 -13.71 7.72
CA VAL A 181 -13.33 -12.76 8.68
C VAL A 181 -12.32 -11.69 9.10
N GLU A 182 -11.09 -12.08 9.42
CA GLU A 182 -10.01 -11.17 9.75
C GLU A 182 -9.67 -10.27 8.56
N GLY A 183 -9.62 -10.80 7.34
CA GLY A 183 -9.39 -10.02 6.12
C GLY A 183 -10.48 -8.99 5.83
N LEU A 184 -11.73 -9.26 6.22
CA LEU A 184 -12.79 -8.25 6.16
C LEU A 184 -12.64 -7.22 7.28
N LEU A 185 -12.33 -7.66 8.50
CA LEU A 185 -12.17 -6.80 9.67
C LEU A 185 -10.94 -5.88 9.59
N THR A 186 -9.86 -6.27 8.90
CA THR A 186 -8.71 -5.38 8.66
C THR A 186 -9.14 -4.15 7.89
N ASN A 187 -9.95 -4.31 6.85
CA ASN A 187 -10.46 -3.17 6.08
C ASN A 187 -11.32 -2.23 6.95
N VAL A 188 -12.16 -2.77 7.84
CA VAL A 188 -12.94 -1.97 8.79
C VAL A 188 -12.04 -1.23 9.78
N GLY A 189 -11.02 -1.91 10.33
CA GLY A 189 -10.05 -1.29 11.23
C GLY A 189 -9.26 -0.17 10.54
N GLY A 190 -8.91 -0.36 9.27
CA GLY A 190 -8.22 0.65 8.48
C GLY A 190 -9.02 1.94 8.33
N LEU A 191 -10.35 1.88 8.29
CA LEU A 191 -11.18 3.10 8.23
C LEU A 191 -11.13 3.95 9.51
N LEU A 192 -10.60 3.42 10.62
CA LEU A 192 -10.57 4.14 11.90
C LEU A 192 -9.46 5.19 11.98
N THR A 193 -8.41 5.10 11.16
CA THR A 193 -7.29 6.07 11.18
C THR A 193 -6.81 6.42 9.77
N LEU A 194 -6.20 7.61 9.66
CA LEU A 194 -5.61 8.10 8.42
C LEU A 194 -4.29 7.40 8.05
N ILE A 195 -3.63 6.73 9.01
CA ILE A 195 -2.29 6.15 8.82
C ILE A 195 -2.36 4.71 8.25
N SER A 196 -3.53 4.06 8.32
CA SER A 196 -3.71 2.63 8.06
C SER A 196 -3.51 2.19 6.60
N SER A 197 -3.57 3.10 5.63
CA SER A 197 -3.44 2.76 4.22
C SER A 197 -3.00 3.95 3.37
N VAL A 198 -2.35 3.68 2.23
CA VAL A 198 -1.94 4.73 1.29
C VAL A 198 -3.13 5.59 0.84
N PRO A 199 -4.29 5.02 0.45
CA PRO A 199 -5.49 5.83 0.18
C PRO A 199 -5.89 6.74 1.34
N ASN A 200 -5.85 6.26 2.58
CA ASN A 200 -6.24 7.06 3.74
C ASN A 200 -5.27 8.20 4.06
N ILE A 201 -3.99 8.06 3.68
CA ILE A 201 -2.99 9.11 3.89
C ILE A 201 -3.09 10.20 2.81
N ILE A 202 -3.54 9.85 1.59
CA ILE A 202 -3.65 10.78 0.46
C ILE A 202 -4.87 11.70 0.59
N VAL A 203 -5.94 11.24 1.24
CA VAL A 203 -7.19 11.98 1.45
C VAL A 203 -7.07 12.92 2.64
#